data_AF-A0A6B0X9B5-F1
#
_entry.id   AF-A0A6B0X9B5-F1
#
_cell.length_a   1.000
_cell.length_b   1.000
_cell.length_c   1.000
_cell.angle_alpha   90.00
_cell.angle_beta   90.00
_cell.angle_gamma   90.00
#
_symmetry.space_group_name_H-M   'P 1'
#
loop_
_entity.id
_entity.type
_entity.pdbx_description
1 polymer ?
#
loop_
_entity_poly.entity_id
_entity_poly.type
_entity_poly.pdbx_seq_one_letter_code
_entity_poly.pdbx_strand_id
1 'polypeptide(L)'
;MDAEGRRIVETRRSVARIVQVIQGCYMAHSTLLVPLIGMLCWSVGPAQAAESNKPAEGLVINSAADLRALPSRSVEGHLLVQSDQLETLHGLERLEYIGGDLSIEHCDSLKSLAGLNHVKRIGGSLRIRRNPNLVDLAGLRSLEELGGSLIIERNNALVGLRGLRRISRVGGSLRIQFNRRLAHVEGLERLEAIEGQILVVGNGSLKSLVGLGGIKSLKGGLAIERNRTLQALEGLRRLEDVGDFLRIKRNGALVELAGLEQLERVAGNVLVIGNARLERLTGLGNLSQIGGSLRVEKNDALVSLAGLAGCQHIGGDLLIQANSALPDLEGLAGLARIEGIFLIIDNSALQSLAGLHRLDYVGGDLLVVDNGALQSLEGLHRLSRVRGVLSIFGNSALTDLIGLRELRTIEGHLFIQFNEKLQSLAGLATLERVGGRLAIRANRNLPSSAAQALAERLIAGGFTGEIQIEANQFGQ
;
A
#
# COMPACT_ATOMS: atom_id res chain seq x y z
N MET A 1 -36.66 22.58 6.24
CA MET A 1 -36.09 21.53 5.37
C MET A 1 -37.22 20.98 4.52
N ASP A 2 -37.24 21.41 3.27
CA ASP A 2 -38.22 21.03 2.25
C ASP A 2 -38.07 19.55 1.83
N ALA A 3 -39.07 19.03 1.13
CA ALA A 3 -39.10 17.65 0.65
C ALA A 3 -37.92 17.33 -0.30
N GLU A 4 -37.39 18.35 -0.97
CA GLU A 4 -36.23 18.28 -1.86
C GLU A 4 -34.92 18.09 -1.08
N GLY A 5 -34.73 18.80 0.03
CA GLY A 5 -33.60 18.61 0.93
C GLY A 5 -33.58 17.24 1.62
N ARG A 6 -34.74 16.61 1.84
CA ARG A 6 -34.82 15.22 2.36
C ARG A 6 -34.48 14.18 1.29
N ARG A 7 -34.89 14.37 0.03
CA ARG A 7 -34.53 13.49 -1.10
C ARG A 7 -33.03 13.52 -1.41
N ILE A 8 -32.40 14.69 -1.41
CA ILE A 8 -30.95 14.83 -1.62
C ILE A 8 -30.16 14.12 -0.51
N VAL A 9 -30.62 14.17 0.75
CA VAL A 9 -30.01 13.44 1.88
C VAL A 9 -30.24 11.92 1.78
N GLU A 10 -31.40 11.47 1.31
CA GLU A 10 -31.67 10.04 1.07
C GLU A 10 -30.91 9.47 -0.13
N THR A 11 -30.67 10.25 -1.19
CA THR A 11 -29.86 9.81 -2.34
C THR A 11 -28.35 9.88 -2.05
N ARG A 12 -27.88 10.84 -1.23
CA ARG A 12 -26.53 10.79 -0.64
C ARG A 12 -26.34 9.54 0.23
N ARG A 13 -27.38 9.08 0.94
CA ARG A 13 -27.37 7.77 1.64
C ARG A 13 -27.34 6.58 0.68
N SER A 14 -27.92 6.67 -0.52
CA SER A 14 -27.85 5.62 -1.55
C SER A 14 -26.47 5.51 -2.21
N VAL A 15 -25.71 6.60 -2.31
CA VAL A 15 -24.31 6.58 -2.79
C VAL A 15 -23.35 6.26 -1.68
N ALA A 16 -23.61 6.71 -0.45
CA ALA A 16 -22.97 6.11 0.72
C ALA A 16 -23.28 4.61 0.80
N ARG A 17 -24.43 4.12 0.30
CA ARG A 17 -24.72 2.68 0.16
C ARG A 17 -24.11 2.04 -1.08
N ILE A 18 -23.89 2.70 -2.22
CA ILE A 18 -23.13 2.12 -3.34
C ILE A 18 -21.65 2.07 -2.97
N VAL A 19 -21.12 3.14 -2.37
CA VAL A 19 -19.79 3.21 -1.77
C VAL A 19 -19.69 2.32 -0.53
N GLN A 20 -20.73 2.08 0.29
CA GLN A 20 -20.78 1.08 1.39
C GLN A 20 -21.18 -0.32 0.95
N VAL A 21 -21.71 -0.54 -0.25
CA VAL A 21 -21.92 -1.88 -0.83
C VAL A 21 -20.64 -2.26 -1.55
N ILE A 22 -19.93 -1.32 -2.17
CA ILE A 22 -18.57 -1.52 -2.68
C ILE A 22 -17.59 -1.63 -1.50
N GLN A 23 -17.59 -0.70 -0.54
CA GLN A 23 -16.82 -0.84 0.71
C GLN A 23 -17.34 -1.99 1.57
N GLY A 24 -18.61 -2.38 1.51
CA GLY A 24 -19.20 -3.48 2.28
C GLY A 24 -18.94 -4.85 1.68
N CYS A 25 -18.82 -4.95 0.36
CA CYS A 25 -18.23 -6.12 -0.31
C CYS A 25 -16.72 -6.19 -0.04
N TYR A 26 -16.04 -5.04 0.17
CA TYR A 26 -14.65 -4.98 0.65
C TYR A 26 -14.50 -5.19 2.18
N MET A 27 -15.55 -5.02 2.98
CA MET A 27 -15.56 -5.14 4.45
C MET A 27 -16.30 -6.40 4.94
N ALA A 28 -16.91 -7.18 4.03
CA ALA A 28 -17.25 -8.59 4.28
C ALA A 28 -16.00 -9.48 4.43
N HIS A 29 -14.80 -8.90 4.36
CA HIS A 29 -13.54 -9.46 4.87
C HIS A 29 -12.80 -8.58 5.88
N SER A 30 -13.37 -7.47 6.38
CA SER A 30 -12.81 -6.81 7.57
C SER A 30 -13.76 -5.78 8.21
N THR A 31 -13.84 -5.84 9.54
CA THR A 31 -14.06 -4.78 10.55
C THR A 31 -15.32 -4.85 11.41
N LEU A 32 -15.06 -4.86 12.72
CA LEU A 32 -15.88 -4.20 13.73
C LEU A 32 -14.99 -3.22 14.50
N LEU A 33 -15.42 -1.95 14.47
CA LEU A 33 -15.28 -0.85 15.43
C LEU A 33 -13.92 -0.45 16.06
N VAL A 34 -13.63 0.85 15.91
CA VAL A 34 -12.80 1.70 16.79
C VAL A 34 -13.78 2.35 17.80
N PRO A 35 -13.47 2.47 19.12
CA PRO A 35 -12.39 3.32 19.58
C PRO A 35 -11.57 2.76 20.74
N LEU A 36 -10.28 2.53 20.50
CA LEU A 36 -9.27 2.76 21.53
C LEU A 36 -7.91 3.05 20.89
N ILE A 37 -7.27 4.08 21.43
CA ILE A 37 -5.95 4.57 21.06
C ILE A 37 -4.90 3.47 21.30
N GLY A 38 -4.17 3.09 20.25
CA GLY A 38 -2.88 2.40 20.36
C GLY A 38 -2.92 0.86 20.40
N MET A 39 -3.12 0.21 19.26
CA MET A 39 -2.60 -1.10 18.82
C MET A 39 -3.30 -1.45 17.49
N LEU A 40 -2.80 -2.42 16.70
CA LEU A 40 -3.23 -2.79 15.32
C LEU A 40 -2.43 -2.11 14.18
N CYS A 41 -1.12 -2.40 14.13
CA CYS A 41 -0.61 -3.13 12.96
C CYS A 41 -0.82 -4.60 13.31
N TRP A 42 -1.66 -5.34 12.58
CA TRP A 42 -1.68 -6.80 12.44
C TRP A 42 -2.94 -7.16 11.64
N SER A 43 -2.75 -7.65 10.41
CA SER A 43 -3.59 -8.67 9.75
C SER A 43 -3.07 -8.85 8.32
N VAL A 44 -2.04 -9.68 8.17
CA VAL A 44 -1.90 -10.53 6.98
C VAL A 44 -2.50 -11.87 7.42
N GLY A 45 -3.46 -12.41 6.67
CA GLY A 45 -4.10 -13.69 6.98
C GLY A 45 -3.08 -14.83 7.07
N PRO A 46 -3.43 -15.95 7.72
CA PRO A 46 -2.47 -16.98 8.10
C PRO A 46 -2.04 -17.77 6.85
N ALA A 47 -0.89 -17.44 6.29
CA ALA A 47 -0.09 -18.46 5.63
C ALA A 47 0.47 -19.35 6.74
N GLN A 48 0.26 -20.65 6.63
CA GLN A 48 0.59 -21.67 7.63
C GLN A 48 1.99 -21.50 8.21
N ALA A 49 2.05 -20.90 9.39
CA ALA A 49 3.13 -21.06 10.35
C ALA A 49 2.49 -21.55 11.63
N ALA A 50 2.17 -22.84 11.66
CA ALA A 50 2.22 -23.57 12.92
C ALA A 50 3.70 -23.64 13.33
N GLU A 51 4.27 -22.51 13.78
CA GLU A 51 5.51 -22.53 14.55
C GLU A 51 5.18 -23.26 15.85
N SER A 52 5.76 -24.45 15.98
CA SER A 52 5.61 -25.34 17.12
C SER A 52 5.97 -24.59 18.40
N ASN A 53 4.95 -24.26 19.19
CA ASN A 53 5.11 -23.71 20.54
C ASN A 53 5.52 -24.78 21.58
N LYS A 54 6.34 -25.76 21.14
CA LYS A 54 7.04 -26.73 21.99
C LYS A 54 8.52 -26.36 21.93
N PRO A 55 9.19 -26.08 23.06
CA PRO A 55 10.63 -25.90 23.01
C PRO A 55 11.27 -27.24 22.63
N ALA A 56 11.85 -27.32 21.43
CA ALA A 56 13.00 -28.18 21.24
C ALA A 56 14.07 -27.75 22.27
N GLU A 57 14.83 -28.71 22.80
CA GLU A 57 15.87 -28.50 23.83
C GLU A 57 16.58 -27.14 23.65
N GLY A 58 16.33 -26.21 24.56
CA GLY A 58 16.76 -24.82 24.44
C GLY A 58 17.25 -24.28 25.78
N LEU A 59 18.32 -23.50 25.74
CA LEU A 59 18.90 -22.88 26.92
C LEU A 59 18.17 -21.58 27.24
N VAL A 60 17.78 -21.41 28.50
CA VAL A 60 17.10 -20.21 28.99
C VAL A 60 18.00 -19.51 30.00
N ILE A 61 18.24 -18.21 29.79
CA ILE A 61 19.01 -17.33 30.67
C ILE A 61 18.04 -16.34 31.31
N ASN A 62 17.78 -16.52 32.61
CA ASN A 62 16.88 -15.68 33.39
C ASN A 62 17.61 -14.88 34.47
N SER A 63 18.90 -15.14 34.69
CA SER A 63 19.70 -14.53 35.75
C SER A 63 21.18 -14.44 35.39
N ALA A 64 21.92 -13.67 36.20
CA ALA A 64 23.38 -13.60 36.09
C ALA A 64 24.09 -14.92 36.47
N ALA A 65 23.40 -15.82 37.20
CA ALA A 65 23.94 -17.14 37.52
C ALA A 65 23.96 -18.04 36.28
N ASP A 66 22.92 -17.98 35.45
CA ASP A 66 22.82 -18.77 34.21
C ASP A 66 23.93 -18.41 33.21
N LEU A 67 24.34 -17.13 33.18
CA LEU A 67 25.46 -16.66 32.34
C LEU A 67 26.80 -17.30 32.70
N ARG A 68 27.01 -17.67 33.97
CA ARG A 68 28.26 -18.30 34.44
C ARG A 68 28.30 -19.80 34.13
N ALA A 69 27.15 -20.41 33.83
CA ALA A 69 27.00 -21.84 33.63
C ALA A 69 27.31 -22.30 32.19
N LEU A 70 27.77 -21.40 31.30
CA LEU A 70 28.03 -21.67 29.88
C LEU A 70 29.53 -21.80 29.57
N PRO A 71 30.12 -23.01 29.66
CA PRO A 71 31.52 -23.23 29.28
C PRO A 71 31.71 -23.41 27.76
N SER A 72 30.64 -23.69 27.02
CA SER A 72 30.68 -24.11 25.61
C SER A 72 30.79 -22.93 24.64
N ARG A 73 31.44 -23.17 23.49
CA ARG A 73 31.48 -22.22 22.35
C ARG A 73 30.21 -22.29 21.48
N SER A 74 29.33 -23.25 21.72
CA SER A 74 28.12 -23.45 20.93
C SER A 74 26.92 -23.84 21.78
N VAL A 75 25.74 -23.37 21.36
CA VAL A 75 24.43 -23.86 21.79
C VAL A 75 23.80 -24.57 20.61
N GLU A 76 23.51 -25.87 20.72
CA GLU A 76 22.94 -26.64 19.59
C GLU A 76 21.49 -26.24 19.28
N GLY A 77 20.70 -25.98 20.31
CA GLY A 77 19.30 -25.58 20.19
C GLY A 77 19.07 -24.06 20.26
N HIS A 78 17.92 -23.68 20.77
CA HIS A 78 17.54 -22.28 20.95
C HIS A 78 18.23 -21.68 22.18
N LEU A 79 18.56 -20.39 22.12
CA LEU A 79 18.99 -19.59 23.27
C LEU A 79 17.96 -18.49 23.52
N LEU A 80 17.28 -18.55 24.67
CA LEU A 80 16.35 -17.52 25.13
C LEU A 80 16.99 -16.76 26.30
N VAL A 81 17.10 -15.44 26.18
CA VAL A 81 17.44 -14.53 27.27
C VAL A 81 16.19 -13.76 27.64
N GLN A 82 15.76 -13.92 28.89
CA GLN A 82 14.57 -13.27 29.43
C GLN A 82 14.80 -12.92 30.90
N SER A 83 15.36 -11.73 31.16
CA SER A 83 15.65 -11.27 32.51
C SER A 83 15.58 -9.76 32.65
N ASP A 84 14.74 -9.29 33.56
CA ASP A 84 14.64 -7.87 33.90
C ASP A 84 15.78 -7.38 34.80
N GLN A 85 16.71 -8.25 35.20
CA GLN A 85 17.83 -7.90 36.09
C GLN A 85 19.18 -7.80 35.37
N LEU A 86 19.27 -8.31 34.14
CA LEU A 86 20.52 -8.31 33.39
C LEU A 86 20.73 -6.96 32.71
N GLU A 87 21.81 -6.24 33.06
CA GLU A 87 22.21 -5.03 32.34
C GLU A 87 23.05 -5.31 31.08
N THR A 88 23.75 -6.45 31.07
CA THR A 88 24.60 -6.95 29.97
C THR A 88 24.51 -8.47 29.88
N LEU A 89 25.11 -9.05 28.83
CA LEU A 89 25.22 -10.50 28.64
C LEU A 89 26.66 -11.01 28.89
N HIS A 90 27.42 -10.30 29.73
CA HIS A 90 28.76 -10.72 30.13
C HIS A 90 28.70 -12.12 30.76
N GLY A 91 29.58 -13.00 30.30
CA GLY A 91 29.53 -14.46 30.52
C GLY A 91 29.35 -15.24 29.22
N LEU A 92 28.82 -14.63 28.16
CA LEU A 92 28.65 -15.27 26.84
C LEU A 92 29.83 -15.08 25.88
N GLU A 93 30.97 -14.57 26.33
CA GLU A 93 32.09 -14.15 25.46
C GLU A 93 32.70 -15.27 24.64
N ARG A 94 32.50 -16.52 25.07
CA ARG A 94 33.01 -17.71 24.36
C ARG A 94 32.04 -18.22 23.29
N LEU A 95 30.78 -17.76 23.29
CA LEU A 95 29.76 -18.25 22.38
C LEU A 95 30.05 -17.77 20.96
N GLU A 96 30.21 -18.71 20.03
CA GLU A 96 30.45 -18.45 18.62
C GLU A 96 29.29 -18.91 17.72
N TYR A 97 28.52 -19.92 18.14
CA TYR A 97 27.47 -20.54 17.34
C TYR A 97 26.20 -20.84 18.15
N ILE A 98 25.05 -20.54 17.55
CA ILE A 98 23.71 -20.94 18.04
C ILE A 98 23.03 -21.70 16.92
N GLY A 99 22.69 -22.98 17.13
CA GLY A 99 22.07 -23.81 16.09
C GLY A 99 20.60 -23.48 15.84
N GLY A 100 19.88 -23.12 16.90
CA GLY A 100 18.49 -22.65 16.82
C GLY A 100 18.38 -21.13 16.78
N ASP A 101 17.29 -20.64 17.35
CA ASP A 101 16.99 -19.21 17.46
C ASP A 101 17.79 -18.56 18.60
N LEU A 102 18.19 -17.30 18.43
CA LEU A 102 18.58 -16.43 19.53
C LEU A 102 17.44 -15.44 19.80
N SER A 103 16.80 -15.57 20.96
CA SER A 103 15.74 -14.67 21.40
C SER A 103 16.20 -13.90 22.64
N ILE A 104 16.25 -12.58 22.57
CA ILE A 104 16.54 -11.67 23.68
C ILE A 104 15.30 -10.82 23.86
N GLU A 105 14.46 -11.23 24.81
CA GLU A 105 13.12 -10.70 24.96
C GLU A 105 12.81 -10.31 26.39
N HIS A 106 12.05 -9.22 26.59
CA HIS A 106 11.60 -8.80 27.92
C HIS A 106 12.75 -8.68 28.93
N CYS A 107 13.80 -7.95 28.55
CA CYS A 107 14.90 -7.63 29.46
C CYS A 107 14.91 -6.12 29.72
N ASP A 108 14.11 -5.67 30.70
CA ASP A 108 13.89 -4.24 30.95
C ASP A 108 15.16 -3.51 31.39
N SER A 109 16.08 -4.16 32.10
CA SER A 109 17.35 -3.55 32.53
C SER A 109 18.48 -3.64 31.49
N LEU A 110 18.31 -4.39 30.40
CA LEU A 110 19.38 -4.68 29.44
C LEU A 110 19.76 -3.44 28.63
N LYS A 111 20.99 -2.96 28.82
CA LYS A 111 21.52 -1.76 28.14
C LYS A 111 22.40 -2.11 26.95
N SER A 112 23.04 -3.28 26.97
CA SER A 112 23.99 -3.72 25.94
C SER A 112 23.95 -5.23 25.73
N LEU A 113 24.26 -5.66 24.50
CA LEU A 113 24.50 -7.06 24.15
C LEU A 113 25.97 -7.49 24.37
N ALA A 114 26.75 -6.72 25.12
CA ALA A 114 28.12 -7.08 25.48
C ALA A 114 28.14 -8.49 26.09
N GLY A 115 29.02 -9.34 25.56
CA GLY A 115 29.01 -10.79 25.79
C GLY A 115 28.86 -11.56 24.47
N LEU A 116 28.01 -11.11 23.55
CA LEU A 116 27.78 -11.81 22.27
C LEU A 116 28.82 -11.53 21.17
N ASN A 117 29.91 -10.83 21.51
CA ASN A 117 30.86 -10.24 20.57
C ASN A 117 31.53 -11.24 19.60
N HIS A 118 31.46 -12.53 19.90
CA HIS A 118 32.09 -13.61 19.14
C HIS A 118 31.08 -14.50 18.41
N VAL A 119 29.78 -14.27 18.56
CA VAL A 119 28.74 -15.02 17.83
C VAL A 119 28.86 -14.70 16.34
N LYS A 120 29.20 -15.71 15.56
CA LYS A 120 29.38 -15.62 14.10
C LYS A 120 28.17 -16.10 13.33
N ARG A 121 27.45 -17.08 13.87
CA ARG A 121 26.34 -17.74 13.17
C ARG A 121 25.20 -18.08 14.11
N ILE A 122 23.99 -17.79 13.62
CA ILE A 122 22.72 -18.21 14.22
C ILE A 122 21.98 -19.01 13.14
N GLY A 123 21.76 -20.30 13.39
CA GLY A 123 21.09 -21.20 12.44
C GLY A 123 19.60 -20.87 12.29
N GLY A 124 18.95 -20.39 13.35
CA GLY A 124 17.58 -19.91 13.34
C GLY A 124 17.46 -18.39 13.19
N SER A 125 16.41 -17.84 13.78
CA SER A 125 16.08 -16.42 13.80
C SER A 125 16.77 -15.69 14.94
N LEU A 126 17.09 -14.41 14.73
CA LEU A 126 17.54 -13.49 15.75
C LEU A 126 16.36 -12.58 16.13
N ARG A 127 15.85 -12.74 17.35
CA ARG A 127 14.77 -11.93 17.92
C ARG A 127 15.32 -11.06 19.03
N ILE A 128 15.23 -9.74 18.89
CA ILE A 128 15.59 -8.76 19.92
C ILE A 128 14.35 -7.91 20.13
N ARG A 129 13.58 -8.22 21.17
CA ARG A 129 12.23 -7.65 21.32
C ARG A 129 11.97 -7.16 22.73
N ARG A 130 11.30 -6.01 22.85
CA ARG A 130 10.86 -5.49 24.17
C ARG A 130 12.02 -5.35 25.17
N ASN A 131 13.17 -4.83 24.72
CA ASN A 131 14.28 -4.42 25.60
C ASN A 131 14.34 -2.88 25.61
N PRO A 132 13.51 -2.20 26.43
CA PRO A 132 13.29 -0.77 26.34
C PRO A 132 14.55 0.07 26.55
N ASN A 133 15.53 -0.42 27.31
CA ASN A 133 16.78 0.26 27.65
C ASN A 133 17.98 -0.13 26.77
N LEU A 134 17.81 -1.06 25.81
CA LEU A 134 18.89 -1.48 24.92
C LEU A 134 19.23 -0.36 23.93
N VAL A 135 20.46 0.16 23.97
CA VAL A 135 20.85 1.35 23.21
C VAL A 135 21.45 1.02 21.84
N ASP A 136 22.19 -0.08 21.74
CA ASP A 136 22.86 -0.50 20.50
C ASP A 136 22.96 -2.03 20.40
N LEU A 137 23.44 -2.49 19.23
CA LEU A 137 23.69 -3.90 18.94
C LEU A 137 25.19 -4.23 18.85
N ALA A 138 26.09 -3.43 19.45
CA ALA A 138 27.53 -3.59 19.28
C ALA A 138 28.04 -5.00 19.64
N GLY A 139 27.35 -5.68 20.55
CA GLY A 139 27.57 -7.08 20.89
C GLY A 139 27.48 -8.06 19.72
N LEU A 140 26.84 -7.71 18.60
CA LEU A 140 26.66 -8.60 17.44
C LEU A 140 27.65 -8.37 16.30
N ARG A 141 28.72 -7.58 16.54
CA ARG A 141 29.70 -7.15 15.53
C ARG A 141 30.39 -8.24 14.70
N SER A 142 30.30 -9.50 15.14
CA SER A 142 30.89 -10.66 14.48
C SER A 142 29.88 -11.54 13.74
N LEU A 143 28.58 -11.23 13.84
CA LEU A 143 27.52 -12.03 13.22
C LEU A 143 27.59 -11.90 11.70
N GLU A 144 27.80 -13.02 11.02
CA GLU A 144 27.96 -13.12 9.56
C GLU A 144 26.77 -13.85 8.93
N GLU A 145 26.29 -14.92 9.57
CA GLU A 145 25.26 -15.81 9.02
C GLU A 145 24.00 -15.85 9.92
N LEU A 146 22.85 -15.60 9.30
CA LEU A 146 21.54 -15.74 9.93
C LEU A 146 20.63 -16.63 9.06
N GLY A 147 20.37 -17.85 9.51
CA GLY A 147 19.57 -18.83 8.76
C GLY A 147 18.07 -18.52 8.77
N GLY A 148 17.58 -17.82 9.78
CA GLY A 148 16.17 -17.42 9.93
C GLY A 148 15.92 -15.93 9.72
N SER A 149 14.91 -15.41 10.43
CA SER A 149 14.49 -14.01 10.36
C SER A 149 15.29 -13.11 11.30
N LEU A 150 15.50 -11.85 10.91
CA LEU A 150 16.01 -10.80 11.79
C LEU A 150 14.84 -9.97 12.30
N ILE A 151 14.55 -10.03 13.59
CA ILE A 151 13.40 -9.39 14.22
C ILE A 151 13.88 -8.45 15.33
N ILE A 152 13.80 -7.15 15.09
CA ILE A 152 14.17 -6.08 16.03
C ILE A 152 12.93 -5.25 16.30
N GLU A 153 12.30 -5.49 17.45
CA GLU A 153 10.99 -4.88 17.73
C GLU A 153 10.86 -4.29 19.13
N ARG A 154 10.29 -3.08 19.24
CA ARG A 154 9.99 -2.45 20.54
C ARG A 154 11.21 -2.28 21.46
N ASN A 155 12.39 -2.00 20.91
CA ASN A 155 13.58 -1.59 21.68
C ASN A 155 13.63 -0.06 21.67
N ASN A 156 12.97 0.57 22.64
CA ASN A 156 12.67 2.01 22.59
C ASN A 156 13.93 2.90 22.64
N ALA A 157 14.99 2.46 23.32
CA ALA A 157 16.26 3.18 23.41
C ALA A 157 17.21 2.95 22.23
N LEU A 158 16.94 1.95 21.37
CA LEU A 158 17.85 1.54 20.30
C LEU A 158 18.01 2.65 19.26
N VAL A 159 19.25 3.08 19.01
CA VAL A 159 19.53 4.21 18.10
C VAL A 159 19.97 3.81 16.70
N GLY A 160 20.57 2.62 16.53
CA GLY A 160 21.09 2.16 15.24
C GLY A 160 21.43 0.66 15.23
N LEU A 161 21.78 0.14 14.05
CA LEU A 161 21.99 -1.29 13.79
C LEU A 161 23.45 -1.66 13.50
N ARG A 162 24.42 -0.77 13.73
CA ARG A 162 25.84 -0.91 13.32
C ARG A 162 26.53 -2.19 13.79
N GLY A 163 26.00 -2.84 14.82
CA GLY A 163 26.42 -4.17 15.24
C GLY A 163 26.28 -5.24 14.16
N LEU A 164 25.40 -5.07 13.18
CA LEU A 164 25.06 -6.09 12.19
C LEU A 164 25.89 -6.01 10.89
N ARG A 165 26.90 -5.13 10.84
CA ARG A 165 27.66 -4.76 9.62
C ARG A 165 28.28 -5.90 8.79
N ARG A 166 28.30 -7.13 9.30
CA ARG A 166 28.87 -8.30 8.63
C ARG A 166 27.82 -9.24 8.03
N ILE A 167 26.53 -9.07 8.36
CA ILE A 167 25.49 -9.93 7.81
C ILE A 167 25.31 -9.64 6.32
N SER A 168 25.38 -10.68 5.49
CA SER A 168 25.15 -10.58 4.06
C SER A 168 23.84 -11.20 3.58
N ARG A 169 23.26 -12.08 4.41
CA ARG A 169 22.06 -12.84 4.09
C ARG A 169 21.19 -13.03 5.33
N VAL A 170 19.89 -12.94 5.13
CA VAL A 170 18.84 -13.31 6.10
C VAL A 170 17.97 -14.37 5.43
N GLY A 171 17.97 -15.60 5.97
CA GLY A 171 17.21 -16.70 5.38
C GLY A 171 15.69 -16.61 5.59
N GLY A 172 15.23 -15.67 6.43
CA GLY A 172 13.82 -15.34 6.63
C GLY A 172 13.49 -13.89 6.28
N SER A 173 12.66 -13.25 7.11
CA SER A 173 12.25 -11.85 6.93
C SER A 173 13.11 -10.88 7.75
N LEU A 174 13.23 -9.64 7.28
CA LEU A 174 13.79 -8.52 8.05
C LEU A 174 12.63 -7.70 8.64
N ARG A 175 12.51 -7.67 9.96
CA ARG A 175 11.48 -6.91 10.69
C ARG A 175 12.13 -5.92 11.63
N ILE A 176 11.99 -4.63 11.34
CA ILE A 176 12.47 -3.52 12.16
C ILE A 176 11.24 -2.71 12.55
N GLN A 177 10.68 -2.96 13.73
CA GLN A 177 9.37 -2.40 14.09
C GLN A 177 9.34 -1.72 15.45
N PHE A 178 8.69 -0.56 15.54
CA PHE A 178 8.40 0.11 16.80
C PHE A 178 9.65 0.44 17.65
N ASN A 179 10.81 0.66 17.04
CA ASN A 179 12.02 1.11 17.73
C ASN A 179 12.03 2.66 17.70
N ARG A 180 11.45 3.27 18.73
CA ARG A 180 11.09 4.71 18.70
C ARG A 180 12.28 5.64 18.47
N ARG A 181 13.46 5.33 19.01
CA ARG A 181 14.69 6.14 18.87
C ARG A 181 15.60 5.70 17.73
N LEU A 182 15.23 4.67 16.96
CA LEU A 182 16.05 4.18 15.86
C LEU A 182 16.12 5.25 14.78
N ALA A 183 17.31 5.80 14.57
CA ALA A 183 17.52 6.95 13.69
C ALA A 183 17.91 6.53 12.27
N HIS A 184 18.58 5.38 12.13
CA HIS A 184 19.08 4.84 10.87
C HIS A 184 19.16 3.31 10.94
N VAL A 185 19.27 2.67 9.77
CA VAL A 185 19.51 1.22 9.62
C VAL A 185 20.93 0.89 9.16
N GLU A 186 21.86 1.84 9.29
CA GLU A 186 23.30 1.58 9.11
C GLU A 186 23.75 0.39 9.96
N GLY A 187 24.63 -0.43 9.40
CA GLY A 187 24.95 -1.78 9.85
C GLY A 187 24.35 -2.87 8.98
N LEU A 188 23.52 -2.55 7.98
CA LEU A 188 22.96 -3.54 7.05
C LEU A 188 23.59 -3.47 5.64
N GLU A 189 24.65 -2.69 5.45
CA GLU A 189 25.16 -2.33 4.12
C GLU A 189 25.62 -3.51 3.26
N ARG A 190 25.98 -4.63 3.90
CA ARG A 190 26.40 -5.87 3.22
C ARG A 190 25.23 -6.81 2.94
N LEU A 191 24.03 -6.51 3.42
CA LEU A 191 22.86 -7.34 3.24
C LEU A 191 22.42 -7.30 1.77
N GLU A 192 22.60 -8.41 1.08
CA GLU A 192 22.32 -8.57 -0.36
C GLU A 192 21.12 -9.49 -0.60
N ALA A 193 20.88 -10.46 0.29
CA ALA A 193 19.85 -11.47 0.12
C ALA A 193 18.92 -11.58 1.34
N ILE A 194 17.62 -11.47 1.08
CA ILE A 194 16.54 -11.75 2.04
C ILE A 194 15.54 -12.66 1.34
N GLU A 195 15.31 -13.85 1.90
CA GLU A 195 14.36 -14.81 1.31
C GLU A 195 12.90 -14.41 1.57
N GLY A 196 12.65 -13.74 2.71
CA GLY A 196 11.33 -13.25 3.10
C GLY A 196 11.05 -11.80 2.70
N GLN A 197 10.29 -11.12 3.54
CA GLN A 197 9.88 -9.73 3.36
C GLN A 197 10.71 -8.76 4.21
N ILE A 198 10.73 -7.49 3.81
CA ILE A 198 11.24 -6.38 4.64
C ILE A 198 10.07 -5.60 5.21
N LEU A 199 10.01 -5.49 6.54
CA LEU A 199 9.04 -4.68 7.27
C LEU A 199 9.75 -3.64 8.13
N VAL A 200 9.77 -2.38 7.69
CA VAL A 200 10.26 -1.23 8.46
C VAL A 200 9.06 -0.41 8.92
N VAL A 201 8.58 -0.66 10.15
CA VAL A 201 7.28 -0.17 10.60
C VAL A 201 7.34 0.58 11.93
N GLY A 202 6.89 1.81 11.98
CA GLY A 202 6.68 2.53 13.24
C GLY A 202 7.98 2.96 13.94
N ASN A 203 9.07 3.17 13.21
CA ASN A 203 10.32 3.70 13.75
C ASN A 203 10.28 5.23 13.67
N GLY A 204 9.75 5.85 14.73
CA GLY A 204 9.36 7.27 14.73
C GLY A 204 10.48 8.28 14.54
N SER A 205 11.75 7.90 14.80
CA SER A 205 12.93 8.75 14.62
C SER A 205 13.75 8.37 13.37
N LEU A 206 13.32 7.37 12.61
CA LEU A 206 14.07 6.86 11.46
C LEU A 206 14.04 7.91 10.35
N LYS A 207 15.22 8.39 9.93
CA LYS A 207 15.35 9.43 8.90
C LYS A 207 15.75 8.88 7.54
N SER A 208 16.42 7.74 7.52
CA SER A 208 17.01 7.18 6.32
C SER A 208 17.04 5.65 6.35
N LEU A 209 16.96 5.05 5.16
CA LEU A 209 17.15 3.62 4.92
C LEU A 209 18.56 3.29 4.42
N VAL A 210 19.49 4.25 4.43
CA VAL A 210 20.91 4.02 4.14
C VAL A 210 21.40 2.92 5.07
N GLY A 211 21.82 1.81 4.45
CA GLY A 211 21.96 0.50 5.08
C GLY A 211 21.37 -0.60 4.21
N LEU A 212 20.25 -0.37 3.51
CA LEU A 212 19.61 -1.41 2.66
C LEU A 212 20.13 -1.44 1.21
N GLY A 213 21.21 -0.72 0.91
CA GLY A 213 21.67 -0.45 -0.46
C GLY A 213 22.28 -1.64 -1.20
N GLY A 214 22.47 -2.78 -0.53
CA GLY A 214 22.92 -4.04 -1.15
C GLY A 214 21.79 -4.84 -1.79
N ILE A 215 20.53 -4.54 -1.46
CA ILE A 215 19.39 -5.38 -1.84
C ILE A 215 18.96 -5.08 -3.26
N LYS A 216 19.06 -6.10 -4.12
CA LYS A 216 18.73 -6.03 -5.54
C LYS A 216 17.31 -6.52 -5.85
N SER A 217 16.90 -7.62 -5.23
CA SER A 217 15.60 -8.25 -5.44
C SER A 217 15.08 -8.81 -4.12
N LEU A 218 13.76 -8.76 -3.95
CA LEU A 218 13.06 -9.37 -2.82
C LEU A 218 12.09 -10.42 -3.34
N LYS A 219 12.20 -11.66 -2.83
CA LYS A 219 11.18 -12.69 -3.09
C LYS A 219 9.86 -12.36 -2.41
N GLY A 220 9.92 -11.78 -1.20
CA GLY A 220 8.76 -11.31 -0.46
C GLY A 220 8.40 -9.85 -0.74
N GLY A 221 7.61 -9.26 0.16
CA GLY A 221 7.18 -7.87 0.07
C GLY A 221 8.09 -6.86 0.78
N LEU A 222 7.90 -5.60 0.47
CA LEU A 222 8.50 -4.44 1.12
C LEU A 222 7.41 -3.58 1.74
N ALA A 223 7.42 -3.43 3.08
CA ALA A 223 6.58 -2.48 3.79
C ALA A 223 7.42 -1.45 4.53
N ILE A 224 7.18 -0.18 4.22
CA ILE A 224 7.76 0.98 4.89
C ILE A 224 6.59 1.80 5.39
N GLU A 225 6.27 1.64 6.67
CA GLU A 225 5.04 2.19 7.21
C GLU A 225 5.25 2.95 8.52
N ARG A 226 4.53 4.05 8.72
CA ARG A 226 4.48 4.78 10.00
C ARG A 226 5.87 5.26 10.48
N ASN A 227 6.83 5.52 9.59
CA ASN A 227 8.13 6.12 9.91
C ASN A 227 8.03 7.64 9.72
N ARG A 228 7.55 8.33 10.76
CA ARG A 228 7.08 9.73 10.63
C ARG A 228 8.16 10.73 10.20
N THR A 229 9.43 10.45 10.47
CA THR A 229 10.56 11.32 10.13
C THR A 229 11.33 10.87 8.90
N LEU A 230 10.92 9.79 8.24
CA LEU A 230 11.61 9.25 7.07
C LEU A 230 11.39 10.20 5.89
N GLN A 231 12.48 10.74 5.35
CA GLN A 231 12.44 11.78 4.31
C GLN A 231 12.63 11.24 2.89
N ALA A 232 13.36 10.12 2.74
CA ALA A 232 13.67 9.52 1.46
C ALA A 232 13.88 8.00 1.59
N LEU A 233 13.87 7.31 0.44
CA LEU A 233 14.07 5.86 0.33
C LEU A 233 15.44 5.49 -0.27
N GLU A 234 16.41 6.41 -0.33
CA GLU A 234 17.73 6.28 -1.00
C GLU A 234 18.49 4.98 -0.72
N GLY A 235 18.24 4.37 0.45
CA GLY A 235 18.74 3.06 0.80
C GLY A 235 18.30 1.91 -0.13
N LEU A 236 17.35 2.13 -1.04
CA LEU A 236 16.78 1.10 -1.92
C LEU A 236 17.17 1.28 -3.39
N ARG A 237 18.12 2.16 -3.70
CA ARG A 237 18.50 2.57 -5.08
C ARG A 237 18.93 1.46 -6.05
N ARG A 238 19.11 0.22 -5.56
CA ARG A 238 19.45 -0.96 -6.35
C ARG A 238 18.30 -1.97 -6.47
N LEU A 239 17.17 -1.71 -5.81
CA LEU A 239 16.03 -2.60 -5.80
C LEU A 239 15.35 -2.58 -7.17
N GLU A 240 15.43 -3.69 -7.89
CA GLU A 240 14.87 -3.88 -9.23
C GLU A 240 13.53 -4.62 -9.20
N ASP A 241 13.34 -5.51 -8.22
CA ASP A 241 12.22 -6.45 -8.22
C ASP A 241 11.68 -6.73 -6.82
N VAL A 242 10.35 -6.69 -6.68
CA VAL A 242 9.63 -7.09 -5.46
C VAL A 242 8.59 -8.17 -5.79
N GLY A 243 8.77 -9.35 -5.19
CA GLY A 243 8.02 -10.57 -5.51
C GLY A 243 6.63 -10.69 -4.90
N ASP A 244 6.24 -9.81 -3.98
CA ASP A 244 4.88 -9.81 -3.39
C ASP A 244 4.26 -8.41 -3.39
N PHE A 245 4.50 -7.57 -2.38
CA PHE A 245 3.87 -6.25 -2.30
C PHE A 245 4.88 -5.13 -2.08
N LEU A 246 4.53 -3.92 -2.52
CA LEU A 246 5.18 -2.67 -2.14
C LEU A 246 4.19 -1.82 -1.35
N ARG A 247 4.49 -1.53 -0.08
CA ARG A 247 3.64 -0.71 0.80
C ARG A 247 4.42 0.47 1.35
N ILE A 248 4.07 1.67 0.92
CA ILE A 248 4.59 2.94 1.44
C ILE A 248 3.42 3.66 2.10
N LYS A 249 3.32 3.55 3.43
CA LYS A 249 2.14 4.08 4.15
C LYS A 249 2.47 4.95 5.35
N ARG A 250 1.79 6.09 5.49
CA ARG A 250 1.85 6.93 6.69
C ARG A 250 3.29 7.36 7.06
N ASN A 251 4.14 7.63 6.08
CA ASN A 251 5.46 8.22 6.28
C ASN A 251 5.33 9.75 6.13
N GLY A 252 5.00 10.42 7.24
CA GLY A 252 4.54 11.81 7.24
C GLY A 252 5.57 12.86 6.80
N ALA A 253 6.85 12.51 6.68
CA ALA A 253 7.92 13.41 6.21
C ALA A 253 8.42 13.07 4.79
N LEU A 254 7.90 12.01 4.17
CA LEU A 254 8.32 11.56 2.85
C LEU A 254 7.71 12.48 1.78
N VAL A 255 8.55 13.11 0.95
CA VAL A 255 8.12 14.06 -0.10
C VAL A 255 8.07 13.41 -1.48
N GLU A 256 8.92 12.42 -1.72
CA GLU A 256 8.92 11.61 -2.94
C GLU A 256 9.40 10.18 -2.67
N LEU A 257 9.38 9.32 -3.68
CA LEU A 257 9.82 7.92 -3.59
C LEU A 257 11.26 7.71 -4.10
N ALA A 258 12.08 8.76 -4.04
CA ALA A 258 13.49 8.71 -4.44
C ALA A 258 14.24 7.61 -3.68
N GLY A 259 15.04 6.85 -4.41
CA GLY A 259 15.63 5.58 -4.00
C GLY A 259 14.96 4.35 -4.61
N LEU A 260 13.87 4.48 -5.38
CA LEU A 260 13.25 3.35 -6.09
C LEU A 260 13.50 3.37 -7.61
N GLU A 261 14.44 4.17 -8.10
CA GLU A 261 14.63 4.48 -9.53
C GLU A 261 14.88 3.26 -10.41
N GLN A 262 15.39 2.17 -9.82
CA GLN A 262 15.68 0.93 -10.54
C GLN A 262 14.54 -0.09 -10.46
N LEU A 263 13.45 0.19 -9.73
CA LEU A 263 12.36 -0.76 -9.55
C LEU A 263 11.57 -0.94 -10.85
N GLU A 264 11.67 -2.12 -11.45
CA GLU A 264 11.05 -2.45 -12.74
C GLU A 264 9.72 -3.19 -12.58
N ARG A 265 9.60 -4.00 -11.51
CA ARG A 265 8.47 -4.91 -11.32
C ARG A 265 8.07 -5.07 -9.87
N VAL A 266 6.76 -5.05 -9.62
CA VAL A 266 6.14 -5.55 -8.39
C VAL A 266 5.13 -6.63 -8.76
N ALA A 267 5.35 -7.86 -8.30
CA ALA A 267 4.53 -9.01 -8.70
C ALA A 267 3.09 -8.95 -8.16
N GLY A 268 2.87 -8.31 -7.02
CA GLY A 268 1.56 -8.12 -6.41
C GLY A 268 1.23 -6.65 -6.23
N ASN A 269 0.76 -6.27 -5.04
CA ASN A 269 0.09 -4.99 -4.82
C ASN A 269 1.06 -3.84 -4.53
N VAL A 270 0.82 -2.67 -5.11
CA VAL A 270 1.51 -1.42 -4.82
C VAL A 270 0.55 -0.47 -4.09
N LEU A 271 0.86 -0.15 -2.84
CA LEU A 271 0.03 0.68 -1.97
C LEU A 271 0.81 1.91 -1.49
N VAL A 272 0.45 3.10 -2.00
CA VAL A 272 0.99 4.40 -1.58
C VAL A 272 -0.12 5.17 -0.85
N ILE A 273 -0.15 5.07 0.48
CA ILE A 273 -1.33 5.48 1.27
C ILE A 273 -0.98 6.38 2.46
N GLY A 274 -1.62 7.54 2.56
CA GLY A 274 -1.56 8.35 3.78
C GLY A 274 -0.22 9.05 3.99
N ASN A 275 0.58 9.29 2.95
CA ASN A 275 1.84 10.02 3.05
C ASN A 275 1.55 11.51 2.84
N ALA A 276 1.18 12.20 3.92
CA ALA A 276 0.60 13.55 3.87
C ALA A 276 1.48 14.62 3.20
N ARG A 277 2.81 14.43 3.14
CA ARG A 277 3.76 15.35 2.48
C ARG A 277 4.27 14.86 1.13
N LEU A 278 3.79 13.71 0.65
CA LEU A 278 4.25 13.12 -0.60
C LEU A 278 3.69 13.93 -1.77
N GLU A 279 4.55 14.66 -2.45
CA GLU A 279 4.20 15.54 -3.57
C GLU A 279 4.25 14.82 -4.91
N ARG A 280 5.16 13.84 -5.05
CA ARG A 280 5.42 13.15 -6.32
C ARG A 280 5.74 11.67 -6.08
N LEU A 281 5.44 10.84 -7.08
CA LEU A 281 5.86 9.43 -7.13
C LEU A 281 7.24 9.24 -7.79
N THR A 282 8.05 10.30 -7.90
CA THR A 282 9.43 10.24 -8.44
C THR A 282 10.17 9.07 -7.80
N GLY A 283 10.84 8.26 -8.61
CA GLY A 283 11.46 7.00 -8.20
C GLY A 283 10.81 5.79 -8.88
N LEU A 284 9.51 5.80 -9.18
CA LEU A 284 8.85 4.65 -9.82
C LEU A 284 8.98 4.61 -11.36
N GLY A 285 9.80 5.47 -11.97
CA GLY A 285 9.77 5.73 -13.43
C GLY A 285 10.04 4.51 -14.31
N ASN A 286 10.77 3.51 -13.80
CA ASN A 286 11.06 2.25 -14.51
C ASN A 286 10.01 1.15 -14.24
N LEU A 287 9.05 1.38 -13.35
CA LEU A 287 8.04 0.39 -12.98
C LEU A 287 7.09 0.19 -14.17
N SER A 288 7.30 -0.91 -14.91
CA SER A 288 6.57 -1.20 -16.14
C SER A 288 5.29 -1.99 -15.89
N GLN A 289 5.28 -2.83 -14.85
CA GLN A 289 4.19 -3.75 -14.55
C GLN A 289 3.93 -3.86 -13.06
N ILE A 290 2.64 -3.86 -12.71
CA ILE A 290 2.13 -4.20 -11.38
C ILE A 290 1.26 -5.44 -11.55
N GLY A 291 1.69 -6.57 -10.99
CA GLY A 291 0.93 -7.83 -11.16
C GLY A 291 -0.35 -7.89 -10.33
N GLY A 292 -0.43 -7.11 -9.24
CA GLY A 292 -1.65 -6.92 -8.44
C GLY A 292 -2.30 -5.56 -8.64
N SER A 293 -2.92 -5.04 -7.58
CA SER A 293 -3.61 -3.75 -7.58
C SER A 293 -2.67 -2.58 -7.23
N LEU A 294 -2.93 -1.42 -7.82
CA LEU A 294 -2.32 -0.13 -7.47
C LEU A 294 -3.31 0.72 -6.68
N ARG A 295 -2.92 1.15 -5.48
CA ARG A 295 -3.70 2.09 -4.66
C ARG A 295 -2.88 3.33 -4.31
N VAL A 296 -3.32 4.49 -4.78
CA VAL A 296 -2.79 5.81 -4.42
C VAL A 296 -3.88 6.56 -3.67
N GLU A 297 -3.80 6.56 -2.34
CA GLU A 297 -4.89 7.02 -1.48
C GLU A 297 -4.41 7.99 -0.38
N LYS A 298 -5.15 9.08 -0.12
CA LYS A 298 -4.90 9.98 1.03
C LYS A 298 -3.49 10.56 1.05
N ASN A 299 -2.96 10.94 -0.12
CA ASN A 299 -1.70 11.68 -0.20
C ASN A 299 -2.05 13.14 -0.55
N ASP A 300 -2.45 13.90 0.48
CA ASP A 300 -3.10 15.21 0.30
C ASP A 300 -2.25 16.24 -0.47
N ALA A 301 -0.91 16.14 -0.37
CA ALA A 301 0.05 16.99 -1.06
C ALA A 301 0.44 16.48 -2.47
N LEU A 302 -0.08 15.33 -2.91
CA LEU A 302 0.33 14.71 -4.16
C LEU A 302 -0.17 15.52 -5.36
N VAL A 303 0.76 16.15 -6.09
CA VAL A 303 0.47 16.98 -7.25
C VAL A 303 0.76 16.28 -8.57
N SER A 304 1.41 15.11 -8.56
CA SER A 304 1.77 14.42 -9.80
C SER A 304 1.99 12.92 -9.62
N LEU A 305 1.46 12.16 -10.59
CA LEU A 305 1.70 10.73 -10.76
C LEU A 305 2.88 10.41 -11.68
N ALA A 306 3.67 11.39 -12.13
CA ALA A 306 4.67 11.24 -13.22
C ALA A 306 5.65 10.05 -13.05
N GLY A 307 5.90 9.61 -11.82
CA GLY A 307 6.66 8.39 -11.56
C GLY A 307 6.04 7.10 -12.10
N LEU A 308 4.79 7.09 -12.56
CA LEU A 308 4.12 5.92 -13.11
C LEU A 308 4.05 5.91 -14.65
N ALA A 309 4.73 6.84 -15.32
CA ALA A 309 4.60 7.01 -16.78
C ALA A 309 5.04 5.77 -17.58
N GLY A 310 5.94 4.95 -17.01
CA GLY A 310 6.37 3.68 -17.58
C GLY A 310 5.40 2.51 -17.36
N CYS A 311 4.43 2.63 -16.46
CA CYS A 311 3.53 1.54 -16.10
C CYS A 311 2.49 1.32 -17.21
N GLN A 312 2.53 0.12 -17.81
CA GLN A 312 1.68 -0.23 -18.96
C GLN A 312 0.49 -1.12 -18.58
N HIS A 313 0.63 -1.87 -17.49
CA HIS A 313 -0.33 -2.90 -17.11
C HIS A 313 -0.47 -3.03 -15.60
N ILE A 314 -1.73 -3.09 -15.15
CA ILE A 314 -2.12 -3.39 -13.77
C ILE A 314 -2.98 -4.67 -13.80
N GLY A 315 -2.46 -5.74 -13.17
CA GLY A 315 -3.12 -7.06 -13.15
C GLY A 315 -4.31 -7.15 -12.19
N GLY A 316 -4.47 -6.18 -11.29
CA GLY A 316 -5.62 -6.04 -10.39
C GLY A 316 -6.36 -4.72 -10.59
N ASP A 317 -6.75 -4.12 -9.48
CA ASP A 317 -7.51 -2.86 -9.45
C ASP A 317 -6.60 -1.64 -9.48
N LEU A 318 -7.11 -0.53 -10.03
CA LEU A 318 -6.53 0.80 -9.88
C LEU A 318 -7.46 1.66 -9.02
N LEU A 319 -6.97 2.12 -7.86
CA LEU A 319 -7.66 3.08 -7.01
C LEU A 319 -6.83 4.37 -6.86
N ILE A 320 -7.42 5.48 -7.28
CA ILE A 320 -6.89 6.83 -7.08
C ILE A 320 -7.93 7.59 -6.26
N GLN A 321 -7.67 7.76 -4.97
CA GLN A 321 -8.67 8.28 -4.05
C GLN A 321 -8.15 9.31 -3.06
N ALA A 322 -8.92 10.38 -2.82
CA ALA A 322 -8.62 11.35 -1.78
C ALA A 322 -7.19 11.92 -1.89
N ASN A 323 -6.74 12.22 -3.11
CA ASN A 323 -5.49 12.97 -3.35
C ASN A 323 -5.89 14.41 -3.71
N SER A 324 -6.15 15.23 -2.69
CA SER A 324 -6.81 16.53 -2.84
C SER A 324 -6.07 17.56 -3.68
N ALA A 325 -4.76 17.41 -3.88
CA ALA A 325 -3.94 18.32 -4.67
C ALA A 325 -3.66 17.83 -6.11
N LEU A 326 -4.14 16.64 -6.49
CA LEU A 326 -3.82 16.03 -7.78
C LEU A 326 -4.66 16.67 -8.91
N PRO A 327 -4.06 17.35 -9.90
CA PRO A 327 -4.81 18.09 -10.92
C PRO A 327 -5.23 17.24 -12.12
N ASP A 328 -4.45 16.20 -12.45
CA ASP A 328 -4.65 15.34 -13.62
C ASP A 328 -4.03 13.95 -13.40
N LEU A 329 -4.11 13.08 -14.42
CA LEU A 329 -3.55 11.73 -14.42
C LEU A 329 -2.41 11.55 -15.43
N GLU A 330 -1.70 12.62 -15.85
CA GLU A 330 -0.69 12.56 -16.92
C GLU A 330 0.42 11.53 -16.64
N GLY A 331 0.69 11.28 -15.36
CA GLY A 331 1.60 10.24 -14.94
C GLY A 331 1.18 8.81 -15.29
N LEU A 332 0.00 8.58 -15.83
CA LEU A 332 -0.47 7.28 -16.33
C LEU A 332 -0.43 7.18 -17.87
N ALA A 333 0.31 8.06 -18.55
CA ALA A 333 0.50 8.08 -20.00
C ALA A 333 0.83 6.73 -20.66
N GLY A 334 1.52 5.83 -19.95
CA GLY A 334 1.88 4.50 -20.42
C GLY A 334 0.77 3.45 -20.29
N LEU A 335 -0.23 3.68 -19.43
CA LEU A 335 -1.16 2.66 -18.97
C LEU A 335 -2.16 2.27 -20.07
N ALA A 336 -2.08 1.02 -20.51
CA ALA A 336 -2.95 0.48 -21.56
C ALA A 336 -4.07 -0.39 -21.01
N ARG A 337 -3.83 -1.11 -19.90
CA ARG A 337 -4.75 -2.14 -19.40
C ARG A 337 -4.85 -2.18 -17.88
N ILE A 338 -6.09 -2.31 -17.40
CA ILE A 338 -6.43 -2.63 -16.01
C ILE A 338 -7.31 -3.89 -16.04
N GLU A 339 -6.85 -4.98 -15.45
CA GLU A 339 -7.59 -6.25 -15.48
C GLU A 339 -8.74 -6.27 -14.45
N GLY A 340 -8.64 -5.47 -13.38
CA GLY A 340 -9.67 -5.32 -12.36
C GLY A 340 -10.52 -4.05 -12.50
N ILE A 341 -10.92 -3.53 -11.35
CA ILE A 341 -11.76 -2.34 -11.19
C ILE A 341 -10.90 -1.07 -11.28
N PHE A 342 -11.41 -0.04 -11.93
CA PHE A 342 -10.81 1.30 -11.94
C PHE A 342 -11.69 2.31 -11.19
N LEU A 343 -11.16 2.84 -10.09
CA LEU A 343 -11.82 3.76 -9.17
C LEU A 343 -11.07 5.10 -9.11
N ILE A 344 -11.75 6.19 -9.45
CA ILE A 344 -11.27 7.57 -9.33
C ILE A 344 -12.26 8.32 -8.42
N ILE A 345 -11.90 8.49 -7.15
CA ILE A 345 -12.85 8.91 -6.11
C ILE A 345 -12.32 10.09 -5.29
N ASP A 346 -13.10 11.15 -5.12
CA ASP A 346 -12.82 12.21 -4.14
C ASP A 346 -11.44 12.90 -4.34
N ASN A 347 -11.03 13.11 -5.60
CA ASN A 347 -9.83 13.90 -5.91
C ASN A 347 -10.29 15.33 -6.26
N SER A 348 -10.42 16.17 -5.23
CA SER A 348 -11.11 17.46 -5.34
C SER A 348 -10.48 18.47 -6.30
N ALA A 349 -9.16 18.41 -6.53
CA ALA A 349 -8.46 19.26 -7.51
C ALA A 349 -8.38 18.66 -8.92
N LEU A 350 -8.84 17.42 -9.14
CA LEU A 350 -8.72 16.73 -10.42
C LEU A 350 -9.60 17.42 -11.47
N GLN A 351 -9.00 17.99 -12.50
CA GLN A 351 -9.68 18.74 -13.56
C GLN A 351 -9.88 17.93 -14.84
N SER A 352 -9.03 16.93 -15.08
CA SER A 352 -9.06 16.10 -16.28
C SER A 352 -8.56 14.68 -16.00
N LEU A 353 -8.95 13.72 -16.84
CA LEU A 353 -8.41 12.36 -16.88
C LEU A 353 -7.27 12.19 -17.90
N ALA A 354 -6.70 13.31 -18.36
CA ALA A 354 -5.56 13.35 -19.26
C ALA A 354 -4.41 12.47 -18.73
N GLY A 355 -3.64 11.87 -19.65
CA GLY A 355 -2.74 10.75 -19.34
C GLY A 355 -3.31 9.37 -19.64
N LEU A 356 -4.63 9.16 -19.63
CA LEU A 356 -5.19 7.81 -19.90
C LEU A 356 -5.34 7.47 -21.40
N HIS A 357 -4.69 8.20 -22.29
CA HIS A 357 -4.86 8.12 -23.75
C HIS A 357 -4.51 6.76 -24.37
N ARG A 358 -3.85 5.86 -23.64
CA ARG A 358 -3.56 4.48 -24.07
C ARG A 358 -4.51 3.44 -23.50
N LEU A 359 -5.32 3.79 -22.50
CA LEU A 359 -6.19 2.86 -21.80
C LEU A 359 -7.31 2.39 -22.73
N ASP A 360 -7.26 1.12 -23.13
CA ASP A 360 -8.25 0.50 -24.01
C ASP A 360 -9.13 -0.54 -23.32
N TYR A 361 -8.75 -0.96 -22.09
CA TYR A 361 -9.38 -2.06 -21.38
C TYR A 361 -9.48 -1.83 -19.87
N VAL A 362 -10.70 -1.98 -19.36
CA VAL A 362 -11.02 -2.13 -17.94
C VAL A 362 -11.80 -3.43 -17.75
N GLY A 363 -11.20 -4.39 -17.04
CA GLY A 363 -11.75 -5.74 -16.87
C GLY A 363 -12.86 -5.84 -15.82
N GLY A 364 -13.02 -4.83 -14.96
CA GLY A 364 -14.09 -4.69 -13.98
C GLY A 364 -14.91 -3.42 -14.17
N ASP A 365 -15.30 -2.79 -13.07
CA ASP A 365 -16.06 -1.54 -13.08
C ASP A 365 -15.16 -0.31 -13.32
N LEU A 366 -15.70 0.73 -13.92
CA LEU A 366 -15.11 2.07 -14.02
C LEU A 366 -15.98 3.07 -13.26
N LEU A 367 -15.46 3.60 -12.15
CA LEU A 367 -16.16 4.56 -11.30
C LEU A 367 -15.38 5.88 -11.22
N VAL A 368 -16.02 6.95 -11.68
CA VAL A 368 -15.54 8.33 -11.58
C VAL A 368 -16.50 9.08 -10.67
N VAL A 369 -16.14 9.22 -9.39
CA VAL A 369 -17.06 9.58 -8.31
C VAL A 369 -16.53 10.77 -7.51
N ASP A 370 -17.36 11.79 -7.31
CA ASP A 370 -17.10 12.93 -6.42
C ASP A 370 -15.79 13.68 -6.72
N ASN A 371 -15.39 13.78 -8.00
CA ASN A 371 -14.27 14.64 -8.42
C ASN A 371 -14.81 16.01 -8.83
N GLY A 372 -15.12 16.86 -7.84
CA GLY A 372 -15.91 18.08 -8.03
C GLY A 372 -15.36 19.10 -9.04
N ALA A 373 -14.04 19.13 -9.25
CA ALA A 373 -13.36 19.99 -10.22
C ALA A 373 -13.22 19.39 -11.62
N LEU A 374 -13.61 18.13 -11.84
CA LEU A 374 -13.41 17.41 -13.09
C LEU A 374 -14.28 18.00 -14.20
N GLN A 375 -13.65 18.58 -15.22
CA GLN A 375 -14.35 19.27 -16.32
C GLN A 375 -14.57 18.38 -17.53
N SER A 376 -13.67 17.41 -17.76
CA SER A 376 -13.76 16.49 -18.90
C SER A 376 -13.30 15.07 -18.52
N LEU A 377 -13.76 14.09 -19.30
CA LEU A 377 -13.23 12.72 -19.29
C LEU A 377 -12.13 12.51 -20.34
N GLU A 378 -11.52 13.60 -20.82
CA GLU A 378 -10.43 13.55 -21.80
C GLU A 378 -9.33 12.60 -21.32
N GLY A 379 -8.81 11.77 -22.22
CA GLY A 379 -7.92 10.66 -21.89
C GLY A 379 -8.55 9.30 -22.15
N LEU A 380 -9.86 9.11 -21.88
CA LEU A 380 -10.52 7.80 -22.06
C LEU A 380 -10.90 7.44 -23.51
N HIS A 381 -10.39 8.17 -24.50
CA HIS A 381 -10.92 8.13 -25.87
C HIS A 381 -10.67 6.83 -26.62
N ARG A 382 -9.83 5.92 -26.11
CA ARG A 382 -9.61 4.57 -26.66
C ARG A 382 -10.42 3.47 -25.96
N LEU A 383 -11.10 3.80 -24.87
CA LEU A 383 -11.82 2.82 -24.07
C LEU A 383 -13.07 2.36 -24.84
N SER A 384 -13.00 1.16 -25.41
CA SER A 384 -14.08 0.61 -26.24
C SER A 384 -15.08 -0.24 -25.44
N ARG A 385 -14.66 -0.78 -24.29
CA ARG A 385 -15.44 -1.71 -23.48
C ARG A 385 -15.17 -1.55 -21.99
N VAL A 386 -16.25 -1.59 -21.20
CA VAL A 386 -16.22 -1.77 -19.73
C VAL A 386 -16.97 -3.06 -19.41
N ARG A 387 -16.31 -4.01 -18.75
CA ARG A 387 -16.92 -5.31 -18.42
C ARG A 387 -17.89 -5.23 -17.24
N GLY A 388 -17.68 -4.29 -16.34
CA GLY A 388 -18.51 -4.07 -15.17
C GLY A 388 -19.47 -2.90 -15.34
N VAL A 389 -19.64 -2.16 -14.24
CA VAL A 389 -20.40 -0.92 -14.15
C VAL A 389 -19.58 0.27 -14.66
N LEU A 390 -20.19 1.14 -15.46
CA LEU A 390 -19.71 2.50 -15.67
C LEU A 390 -20.54 3.46 -14.80
N SER A 391 -19.91 4.08 -13.81
CA SER A 391 -20.56 5.07 -12.94
C SER A 391 -19.83 6.41 -13.01
N ILE A 392 -20.55 7.45 -13.44
CA ILE A 392 -20.09 8.84 -13.46
C ILE A 392 -21.00 9.61 -12.50
N PHE A 393 -20.50 9.83 -11.29
CA PHE A 393 -21.29 10.32 -10.17
C PHE A 393 -20.68 11.57 -9.55
N GLY A 394 -21.47 12.61 -9.32
CA GLY A 394 -21.05 13.73 -8.45
C GLY A 394 -19.88 14.55 -8.99
N ASN A 395 -19.61 14.52 -10.30
CA ASN A 395 -18.57 15.34 -10.92
C ASN A 395 -19.20 16.67 -11.35
N SER A 396 -19.40 17.57 -10.39
CA SER A 396 -20.21 18.79 -10.56
C SER A 396 -19.73 19.74 -11.66
N ALA A 397 -18.43 19.72 -12.00
CA ALA A 397 -17.86 20.56 -13.04
C ALA A 397 -17.91 19.95 -14.46
N LEU A 398 -18.27 18.67 -14.59
CA LEU A 398 -18.19 17.92 -15.84
C LEU A 398 -19.20 18.44 -16.86
N THR A 399 -18.74 18.85 -18.05
CA THR A 399 -19.62 19.49 -19.07
C THR A 399 -20.13 18.52 -20.12
N ASP A 400 -19.36 17.48 -20.44
CA ASP A 400 -19.68 16.51 -21.48
C ASP A 400 -18.95 15.17 -21.23
N LEU A 401 -19.26 14.19 -22.07
CA LEU A 401 -18.67 12.84 -22.01
C LEU A 401 -17.78 12.52 -23.22
N ILE A 402 -17.28 13.51 -23.97
CA ILE A 402 -16.60 13.28 -25.27
C ILE A 402 -15.39 12.35 -25.15
N GLY A 403 -14.78 12.29 -23.97
CA GLY A 403 -13.74 11.33 -23.64
C GLY A 403 -14.14 9.86 -23.82
N LEU A 404 -15.42 9.53 -23.89
CA LEU A 404 -15.93 8.16 -24.09
C LEU A 404 -16.38 7.86 -25.52
N ARG A 405 -16.01 8.70 -26.50
CA ARG A 405 -16.48 8.63 -27.90
C ARG A 405 -16.21 7.33 -28.67
N GLU A 406 -15.37 6.42 -28.16
CA GLU A 406 -15.14 5.09 -28.75
C GLU A 406 -15.79 3.96 -27.96
N LEU A 407 -16.45 4.27 -26.84
CA LEU A 407 -17.10 3.28 -25.99
C LEU A 407 -18.28 2.66 -26.74
N ARG A 408 -18.24 1.34 -26.93
CA ARG A 408 -19.28 0.57 -27.62
C ARG A 408 -20.09 -0.30 -26.70
N THR A 409 -19.47 -0.82 -25.65
CA THR A 409 -20.10 -1.84 -24.80
C THR A 409 -19.84 -1.59 -23.32
N ILE A 410 -20.93 -1.63 -22.55
CA ILE A 410 -20.91 -1.78 -21.09
C ILE A 410 -21.63 -3.10 -20.79
N GLU A 411 -20.94 -4.07 -20.20
CA GLU A 411 -21.54 -5.35 -19.85
C GLU A 411 -22.43 -5.28 -18.60
N GLY A 412 -22.11 -4.40 -17.67
CA GLY A 412 -22.90 -4.16 -16.47
C GLY A 412 -23.85 -2.97 -16.61
N HIS A 413 -23.86 -2.12 -15.59
CA HIS A 413 -24.76 -0.97 -15.47
C HIS A 413 -24.15 0.33 -16.03
N LEU A 414 -25.00 1.21 -16.54
CA LEU A 414 -24.61 2.59 -16.86
C LEU A 414 -25.33 3.55 -15.91
N PHE A 415 -24.55 4.23 -15.08
CA PHE A 415 -25.04 5.23 -14.14
C PHE A 415 -24.38 6.59 -14.39
N ILE A 416 -25.18 7.61 -14.74
CA ILE A 416 -24.73 8.98 -14.92
C ILE A 416 -25.59 9.86 -14.03
N GLN A 417 -25.06 10.26 -12.87
CA GLN A 417 -25.87 10.92 -11.85
C GLN A 417 -25.17 12.08 -11.17
N PHE A 418 -25.93 13.12 -10.81
CA PHE A 418 -25.42 14.27 -10.04
C PHE A 418 -24.23 15.00 -10.70
N ASN A 419 -24.16 15.03 -12.03
CA ASN A 419 -23.18 15.83 -12.76
C ASN A 419 -23.86 17.14 -13.18
N GLU A 420 -23.87 18.13 -12.28
CA GLU A 420 -24.73 19.32 -12.40
C GLU A 420 -24.49 20.13 -13.68
N LYS A 421 -23.24 20.28 -14.12
CA LYS A 421 -22.88 21.01 -15.34
C LYS A 421 -22.94 20.19 -16.63
N LEU A 422 -23.29 18.90 -16.56
CA LEU A 422 -23.30 18.03 -17.73
C LEU A 422 -24.39 18.48 -18.70
N GLN A 423 -24.01 18.82 -19.93
CA GLN A 423 -24.91 19.35 -20.96
C GLN A 423 -25.15 18.36 -22.10
N SER A 424 -24.25 17.41 -22.31
CA SER A 424 -24.27 16.55 -23.49
C SER A 424 -23.85 15.11 -23.20
N LEU A 425 -24.57 14.16 -23.83
CA LEU A 425 -24.22 12.74 -23.89
C LEU A 425 -23.58 12.36 -25.24
N ALA A 426 -23.15 13.33 -26.07
CA ALA A 426 -22.63 13.06 -27.42
C ALA A 426 -21.42 12.10 -27.42
N GLY A 427 -20.65 12.09 -26.34
CA GLY A 427 -19.56 11.11 -26.16
C GLY A 427 -20.01 9.65 -26.05
N LEU A 428 -21.31 9.37 -25.90
CA LEU A 428 -21.85 8.01 -25.91
C LEU A 428 -22.50 7.65 -27.26
N ALA A 429 -22.31 8.45 -28.31
CA ALA A 429 -22.93 8.22 -29.62
C ALA A 429 -22.55 6.88 -30.28
N THR A 430 -21.43 6.26 -29.88
CA THR A 430 -21.00 4.93 -30.34
C THR A 430 -21.44 3.79 -29.43
N LEU A 431 -22.07 4.09 -28.29
CA LEU A 431 -22.48 3.07 -27.32
C LEU A 431 -23.61 2.23 -27.94
N GLU A 432 -23.35 0.95 -28.16
CA GLU A 432 -24.25 0.00 -28.80
C GLU A 432 -25.00 -0.86 -27.77
N ARG A 433 -24.34 -1.21 -26.65
CA ARG A 433 -24.87 -2.16 -25.67
C ARG A 433 -24.61 -1.74 -24.23
N VAL A 434 -25.65 -1.84 -23.41
CA VAL A 434 -25.59 -1.85 -21.94
C VAL A 434 -26.23 -3.15 -21.47
N GLY A 435 -25.56 -3.94 -20.63
CA GLY A 435 -26.09 -5.27 -20.23
C GLY A 435 -27.06 -5.23 -19.05
N GLY A 436 -26.93 -4.24 -18.17
CA GLY A 436 -27.77 -4.09 -16.97
C GLY A 436 -28.66 -2.84 -17.02
N ARG A 437 -28.98 -2.30 -15.84
CA ARG A 437 -29.73 -1.03 -15.68
C ARG A 437 -29.04 0.19 -16.32
N LEU A 438 -29.88 1.10 -16.83
CA LEU A 438 -29.53 2.45 -17.28
C LEU A 438 -30.17 3.48 -16.34
N ALA A 439 -29.36 4.28 -15.64
CA ALA A 439 -29.86 5.39 -14.83
C ALA A 439 -29.15 6.70 -15.18
N ILE A 440 -29.91 7.68 -15.67
CA ILE A 440 -29.44 9.02 -15.99
C ILE A 440 -30.28 10.00 -15.17
N ARG A 441 -29.77 10.44 -14.02
CA ARG A 441 -30.58 11.15 -13.03
C ARG A 441 -29.88 12.37 -12.44
N ALA A 442 -30.64 13.39 -12.08
CA ALA A 442 -30.10 14.56 -11.37
C ALA A 442 -28.94 15.26 -12.10
N ASN A 443 -28.92 15.25 -13.44
CA ASN A 443 -27.98 16.03 -14.25
C ASN A 443 -28.71 17.29 -14.74
N ARG A 444 -28.69 18.34 -13.90
CA ARG A 444 -29.60 19.49 -14.02
C ARG A 444 -29.50 20.28 -15.34
N ASN A 445 -28.36 20.23 -16.02
CA ASN A 445 -28.14 20.90 -17.30
C ASN A 445 -28.22 19.96 -18.52
N LEU A 446 -28.52 18.67 -18.29
CA LEU A 446 -28.62 17.70 -19.36
C LEU A 446 -30.07 17.61 -19.84
N PRO A 447 -30.38 17.84 -21.13
CA PRO A 447 -31.73 17.68 -21.64
C PRO A 447 -32.26 16.26 -21.44
N SER A 448 -33.45 16.14 -20.84
CA SER A 448 -34.11 14.84 -20.65
C SER A 448 -34.36 14.13 -21.99
N SER A 449 -34.60 14.90 -23.06
CA SER A 449 -34.74 14.40 -24.44
C SER A 449 -33.46 13.73 -24.96
N ALA A 450 -32.28 14.24 -24.59
CA ALA A 450 -31.00 13.62 -24.97
C ALA A 450 -30.80 12.26 -24.26
N ALA A 451 -31.18 12.18 -22.98
CA ALA A 451 -31.15 10.92 -22.24
C ALA A 451 -32.18 9.91 -22.78
N GLN A 452 -33.38 10.36 -23.17
CA GLN A 452 -34.42 9.54 -23.78
C GLN A 452 -33.98 9.01 -25.14
N ALA A 453 -33.40 9.85 -26.01
CA ALA A 453 -32.88 9.43 -27.30
C ALA A 453 -31.77 8.38 -27.18
N LEU A 454 -30.88 8.49 -26.18
CA LEU A 454 -29.90 7.45 -25.88
C LEU A 454 -30.58 6.13 -25.50
N ALA A 455 -31.59 6.18 -24.61
CA ALA A 455 -32.31 5.00 -24.17
C ALA A 455 -33.08 4.32 -25.32
N GLU A 456 -33.78 5.07 -26.14
CA GLU A 456 -34.49 4.57 -27.34
C GLU A 456 -33.53 3.88 -28.32
N ARG A 457 -32.36 4.49 -28.57
CA ARG A 457 -31.32 3.88 -29.41
C ARG A 457 -30.82 2.55 -28.85
N LEU A 458 -30.61 2.47 -27.53
CA LEU A 458 -30.21 1.23 -26.87
C LEU A 458 -31.32 0.17 -26.92
N ILE A 459 -32.59 0.55 -26.73
CA ILE A 459 -33.75 -0.35 -26.85
C ILE A 459 -33.84 -0.90 -28.27
N ALA A 460 -33.68 -0.06 -29.29
CA ALA A 460 -33.62 -0.50 -30.69
C ALA A 460 -32.46 -1.47 -30.95
N GLY A 461 -31.36 -1.35 -30.19
CA GLY A 461 -30.24 -2.29 -30.16
C GLY A 461 -30.45 -3.54 -29.29
N GLY A 462 -31.64 -3.76 -28.74
CA GLY A 462 -31.98 -4.94 -27.94
C GLY A 462 -31.81 -4.80 -26.43
N PHE A 463 -31.69 -3.57 -25.91
CA PHE A 463 -31.65 -3.32 -24.47
C PHE A 463 -32.99 -3.65 -23.78
N THR A 464 -32.93 -4.48 -22.73
CA THR A 464 -34.10 -4.91 -21.94
C THR A 464 -33.99 -4.57 -20.45
N GLY A 465 -32.94 -3.86 -20.05
CA GLY A 465 -32.71 -3.48 -18.66
C GLY A 465 -33.67 -2.40 -18.17
N GLU A 466 -33.71 -2.20 -16.85
CA GLU A 466 -34.47 -1.11 -16.23
C GLU A 466 -33.90 0.26 -16.63
N ILE A 467 -34.78 1.21 -16.98
CA ILE A 467 -34.43 2.58 -17.36
C ILE A 467 -34.98 3.55 -16.32
N GLN A 468 -34.12 4.41 -15.80
CA GLN A 468 -34.50 5.52 -14.93
C GLN A 468 -33.93 6.83 -15.48
N ILE A 469 -34.81 7.71 -15.99
CA ILE A 469 -34.46 9.05 -16.46
C ILE A 469 -35.35 10.05 -15.72
N GLU A 470 -34.75 10.82 -14.82
CA GLU A 470 -35.49 11.76 -13.97
C GLU A 470 -34.60 12.86 -13.41
N ALA A 471 -35.21 13.98 -13.01
CA ALA A 471 -34.51 15.14 -12.44
C ALA A 471 -33.36 15.69 -13.31
N ASN A 472 -33.45 15.51 -14.64
CA ASN A 472 -32.59 16.18 -15.61
C ASN A 472 -33.29 17.47 -16.13
N GLN A 473 -32.65 18.24 -17.01
CA GLN A 473 -33.27 19.45 -17.57
C GLN A 473 -34.54 19.09 -18.35
N PHE A 474 -35.67 19.71 -17.99
CA PHE A 474 -36.88 19.67 -18.81
C PHE A 474 -36.72 20.63 -20.00
N GLY A 475 -37.09 20.21 -21.21
CA GLY A 475 -37.05 21.07 -22.40
C GLY A 475 -37.85 22.36 -22.16
N GLN A 476 -37.30 23.49 -22.58
CA GLN A 476 -38.05 24.75 -22.70
C GLN A 476 -39.02 24.69 -23.88
#